data_AF-A0A402AJF2-F1
#
_entry.id   AF-A0A402AJF2-F1
#
_cell.length_a   1.000
_cell.length_b   1.000
_cell.length_c   1.000
_cell.angle_alpha   90.00
_cell.angle_beta   90.00
_cell.angle_gamma   90.00
#
_symmetry.space_group_name_H-M   'P 1'
#
loop_
_entity.id
_entity.type
_entity.pdbx_description
1 polymer ?
#
loop_
_entity_poly.entity_id
_entity_poly.type
_entity_poly.pdbx_seq_one_letter_code
_entity_poly.pdbx_strand_id
1 'polypeptide(L)' 'MLTVREVARRLRVDDTTVRRWIKHGTLEAVSLPHVGKRQAYRVRRSTIDTLLNQPALPV' A
#
# COMPACT_ATOMS: atom_id res chain seq x y z
N MET A 1 -9.83 6.15 -2.05
CA MET A 1 -8.36 5.97 -2.05
C MET A 1 -7.88 5.81 -0.60
N LEU A 2 -6.96 4.88 -0.34
CA LEU A 2 -6.41 4.61 1.00
C LEU A 2 -5.03 5.28 1.17
N THR A 3 -4.74 5.75 2.38
CA THR A 3 -3.40 6.20 2.78
C THR A 3 -2.51 5.02 3.16
N VAL A 4 -1.19 5.23 3.15
CA VAL A 4 -0.19 4.24 3.62
C VAL A 4 -0.55 3.69 5.01
N ARG A 5 -0.99 4.56 5.93
CA ARG A 5 -1.35 4.16 7.31
C ARG A 5 -2.62 3.31 7.38
N GLU A 6 -3.57 3.52 6.48
CA GLU A 6 -4.77 2.68 6.38
C GLU A 6 -4.49 1.32 5.75
N VAL A 7 -3.57 1.29 4.77
CA VAL A 7 -3.07 0.05 4.17
C VAL A 7 -2.33 -0.78 5.20
N ALA A 8 -1.40 -0.16 5.94
CA ALA A 8 -0.66 -0.78 7.02
C ALA A 8 -1.59 -1.46 8.04
N ARG A 9 -2.64 -0.77 8.48
CA ARG A 9 -3.63 -1.33 9.41
C ARG A 9 -4.43 -2.50 8.82
N ARG A 10 -4.81 -2.45 7.54
CA ARG A 10 -5.58 -3.52 6.88
C ARG A 10 -4.73 -4.78 6.64
N LEU A 11 -3.47 -4.59 6.27
CA LEU A 11 -2.53 -5.69 5.99
C LEU A 11 -1.76 -6.15 7.24
N ARG A 12 -1.94 -5.49 8.39
CA ARG A 12 -1.19 -5.72 9.64
C ARG A 12 0.34 -5.64 9.47
N VAL A 13 0.81 -4.71 8.63
CA VAL A 13 2.23 -4.44 8.41
C VAL A 13 2.58 -3.02 8.79
N ASP A 14 3.87 -2.73 8.99
CA ASP A 14 4.34 -1.38 9.30
C ASP A 14 4.27 -0.43 8.08
N ASP A 15 4.11 0.87 8.32
CA ASP A 15 4.03 1.86 7.25
C ASP A 15 5.32 1.96 6.41
N THR A 16 6.48 1.65 6.99
CA THR A 16 7.76 1.53 6.28
C THR A 16 7.76 0.33 5.32
N THR A 17 7.09 -0.76 5.68
CA THR A 17 6.96 -1.95 4.83
C THR A 17 6.08 -1.65 3.63
N VAL A 18 4.96 -0.96 3.85
CA VAL A 18 4.08 -0.50 2.75
C VAL A 18 4.86 0.44 1.82
N ARG A 19 5.62 1.39 2.37
CA ARG A 19 6.47 2.29 1.58
C ARG A 19 7.52 1.54 0.75
N ARG A 20 8.15 0.51 1.35
CA ARG A 20 9.11 -0.35 0.67
C ARG A 20 8.42 -1.09 -0.48
N TRP A 21 7.25 -1.69 -0.28
CA TRP A 21 6.52 -2.39 -1.35
C TRP A 21 6.11 -1.46 -2.49
N ILE A 22 5.72 -0.23 -2.20
CA ILE A 22 5.46 0.79 -3.23
C ILE A 22 6.75 1.10 -4.01
N LYS A 23 7.87 1.30 -3.31
CA LYS A 23 9.17 1.59 -3.93
C LYS A 23 9.70 0.44 -4.78
N HIS A 24 9.44 -0.81 -4.36
CA HIS A 24 9.82 -2.02 -5.08
C HIS A 24 8.83 -2.39 -6.20
N GLY A 25 7.71 -1.69 -6.35
CA GLY A 25 6.69 -1.97 -7.36
C GLY A 25 5.76 -3.16 -7.01
N THR A 26 5.91 -3.75 -5.83
CA THR A 26 5.04 -4.82 -5.32
C THR A 26 3.62 -4.31 -5.02
N LEU A 27 3.49 -3.02 -4.68
CA LEU A 27 2.20 -2.40 -4.40
C LEU A 27 1.96 -1.19 -5.30
N GLU A 28 0.92 -1.26 -6.14
CA GLU A 28 0.51 -0.15 -7.00
C GLU A 28 -0.03 1.01 -6.15
N ALA A 29 0.66 2.15 -6.20
CA ALA A 29 0.26 3.36 -5.50
C ALA A 29 0.48 4.60 -6.37
N VAL A 30 -0.43 5.55 -6.26
CA VAL A 30 -0.30 6.88 -6.86
C VAL A 30 0.44 7.77 -5.88
N SER A 31 1.58 8.33 -6.30
CA SER A 31 2.24 9.41 -5.58
C SER A 31 1.44 10.70 -5.78
N LEU A 32 1.10 11.37 -4.68
CA LEU A 32 0.55 12.72 -4.71
C LEU A 32 1.71 13.72 -4.81
N PRO A 33 1.52 14.85 -5.51
CA PRO A 33 2.48 15.95 -5.46
C PRO A 33 2.70 16.38 -4.00
N HIS A 34 3.95 16.74 -3.69
CA HIS A 34 4.47 16.84 -2.33
C HIS A 34 3.65 17.80 -1.45
N VAL A 35 2.92 17.28 -0.46
CA VAL A 35 2.24 18.09 0.55
C VAL A 35 3.03 18.00 1.86
N GLY A 36 3.93 18.96 2.12
CA GLY A 36 4.71 19.06 3.36
C GLY A 36 6.09 18.40 3.31
N LYS A 37 6.54 17.73 4.38
CA LYS A 37 7.90 17.14 4.49
C LYS A 37 8.03 15.70 3.97
N ARG A 38 6.92 15.05 3.57
CA ARG A 38 6.90 13.62 3.20
C ARG A 38 6.05 13.38 1.95
N GLN A 39 6.58 12.57 1.03
CA GLN A 39 5.84 12.03 -0.12
C GLN A 39 4.60 11.27 0.38
N ALA A 40 3.43 11.70 -0.10
CA ALA A 40 2.15 11.07 0.21
C ALA A 40 1.81 10.06 -0.90
N TYR A 41 1.53 8.82 -0.51
CA TYR A 41 1.08 7.78 -1.43
C TYR A 41 -0.39 7.46 -1.19
N ARG A 42 -1.11 7.21 -2.28
CA ARG A 42 -2.48 6.72 -2.28
C ARG A 42 -2.55 5.36 -2.95
N VAL A 43 -3.07 4.39 -2.23
CA VAL A 43 -3.29 3.04 -2.73
C VAL A 43 -4.77 2.89 -3.09
N ARG A 44 -5.08 2.26 -4.21
CA ARG A 44 -6.47 1.96 -4.57
C ARG A 44 -7.00 0.87 -3.63
N ARG A 45 -8.28 0.99 -3.26
CA ARG A 45 -8.91 0.00 -2.38
C ARG A 45 -8.99 -1.36 -3.07
N SER A 46 -9.24 -1.39 -4.38
CA SER A 46 -9.25 -2.61 -5.19
C SER A 46 -7.93 -3.38 -5.11
N THR A 47 -6.78 -2.71 -5.18
CA THR A 47 -5.47 -3.37 -5.06
C THR A 47 -5.30 -4.10 -3.73
N ILE A 48 -5.75 -3.49 -2.63
CA ILE A 48 -5.72 -4.11 -1.30
C ILE A 48 -6.71 -5.25 -1.19
N ASP A 49 -7.91 -5.08 -1.75
CA ASP A 49 -8.95 -6.10 -1.78
C ASP A 49 -8.46 -7.34 -2.54
N THR A 50 -7.85 -7.16 -3.71
CA THR A 50 -7.20 -8.23 -4.47
C THR A 50 -6.09 -8.90 -3.67
N LEU A 51 -5.22 -8.16 -2.99
CA LEU A 51 -4.15 -8.72 -2.15
C LEU A 51 -4.66 -9.53 -0.95
N LEU A 52 -5.72 -9.05 -0.30
CA LEU A 52 -6.37 -9.74 0.83
C LEU A 52 -7.17 -10.95 0.38
N ASN A 53 -7.74 -10.90 -0.81
CA ASN A 53 -8.61 -11.92 -1.36
C ASN A 53 -7.87 -12.87 -2.30
N GLN A 54 -6.57 -12.66 -2.54
CA GLN A 54 -5.72 -13.69 -3.11
C GLN A 54 -5.55 -14.77 -2.04
N PRO A 55 -6.10 -15.98 -2.25
CA PRO A 55 -5.66 -17.11 -1.45
C PRO A 55 -4.14 -17.19 -1.66
N ALA A 56 -3.38 -17.26 -0.57
CA ALA A 56 -2.00 -17.70 -0.63
C ALA A 56 -2.04 -19.07 -1.31
N LEU A 57 -1.79 -19.11 -2.62
CA LEU A 57 -1.90 -20.35 -3.38
C LEU A 57 -0.89 -21.33 -2.78
N PRO A 58 -1.33 -22.58 -2.55
CA PRO A 58 -0.55 -23.59 -1.85
C PRO A 58 0.64 -24.02 -2.72
N VAL A 59 1.66 -24.48 -2.01
CA VAL A 59 2.94 -24.98 -2.52
C VAL A 59 2.79 -26.14 -3.50
#